data_AF-A0A930FLQ9-F1
#
_entry.id   AF-A0A930FLQ9-F1
#
_cell.length_a   1.000
_cell.length_b   1.000
_cell.length_c   1.000
_cell.angle_alpha   90.00
_cell.angle_beta   90.00
_cell.angle_gamma   90.00
#
_symmetry.space_group_name_H-M   'P 1'
#
loop_
_entity.id
_entity.type
_entity.pdbx_description
1 polymer ?
#
loop_
_entity_poly.entity_id
_entity_poly.type
_entity_poly.pdbx_seq_one_letter_code
_entity_poly.pdbx_strand_id
1 'polypeptide(L)'
;MKRVMHALCAGVFALFALVSCSKSADNGGYNNGNNENNNGSTNGNNSKSLNIPVEAKAIIPEATLRQIRDQGMPIHEGKNPPNIEGIYLLDNLRFHYSSDPDDDFKKGDGTAKYKYKFYDQKGVKVKSDYKEVRFRETATGTGVIISGSGSKFTAFVEHSAVTLGVRNKDVYILSGEITSEGIKNLVLTLTVTEKQDTGNQIMKVGVYRIFNHEGIAKKVVQY
;
A
#
# COMPACT_ATOMS: atom_id res chain seq x y z
N MET A 1 53.94 -8.57 12.13
CA MET A 1 53.70 -7.33 11.34
C MET A 1 52.48 -6.62 11.90
N LYS A 2 52.64 -5.33 12.22
CA LYS A 2 51.63 -4.44 12.85
C LYS A 2 50.48 -4.10 11.89
N ARG A 3 49.26 -3.93 12.42
CA ARG A 3 48.41 -2.71 12.32
C ARG A 3 47.07 -2.94 13.05
N VAL A 4 46.90 -2.38 14.25
CA VAL A 4 46.35 -1.03 14.60
C VAL A 4 44.83 -1.10 14.83
N MET A 5 44.46 -1.09 16.12
CA MET A 5 43.16 -0.65 16.65
C MET A 5 43.00 0.85 16.46
N HIS A 6 41.80 1.35 16.14
CA HIS A 6 41.20 2.61 16.58
C HIS A 6 39.68 2.50 16.35
N ALA A 7 38.82 2.50 17.36
CA ALA A 7 38.44 3.56 18.30
C ALA A 7 37.05 4.10 17.93
N LEU A 8 36.13 3.89 18.88
CA LEU A 8 34.80 4.49 19.00
C LEU A 8 34.87 6.01 18.81
N CYS A 9 33.91 6.60 18.09
CA CYS A 9 33.61 8.01 18.27
C CYS A 9 32.10 8.25 18.23
N ALA A 10 31.58 8.68 19.38
CA ALA A 10 30.26 9.24 19.58
C ALA A 10 30.20 10.69 19.06
N GLY A 11 29.02 11.12 18.61
CA GLY A 11 28.73 12.51 18.21
C GLY A 11 27.22 12.70 18.09
N VAL A 12 26.52 12.84 19.21
CA VAL A 12 25.97 14.11 19.75
C VAL A 12 24.65 14.52 19.07
N PHE A 13 23.60 14.42 19.88
CA PHE A 13 22.29 15.07 19.74
C PHE A 13 22.44 16.59 19.53
N ALA A 14 21.66 17.14 18.60
CA ALA A 14 21.26 18.55 18.65
C ALA A 14 19.75 18.66 18.43
N LEU A 15 19.06 18.89 19.53
CA LEU A 15 17.69 19.34 19.66
C LEU A 15 17.64 20.81 19.22
N PHE A 16 16.84 21.16 18.21
CA PHE A 16 16.40 22.55 18.03
C PHE A 16 14.97 22.70 18.56
N ALA A 17 14.90 23.46 19.65
CA ALA A 17 13.68 23.89 20.31
C ALA A 17 13.01 25.05 19.55
N LEU A 18 11.73 25.20 19.87
CA LEU A 18 10.71 26.09 19.33
C LEU A 18 10.94 27.59 19.63
N VAL A 19 10.48 28.44 18.71
CA VAL A 19 9.96 29.80 18.94
C VAL A 19 8.84 29.98 17.87
N SER A 20 7.54 29.90 18.16
CA SER A 20 6.60 30.76 18.91
C SER A 20 6.19 32.08 18.22
N CYS A 21 4.89 32.15 17.87
CA CYS A 21 3.99 33.31 17.67
C CYS A 21 4.28 34.29 16.50
N SER A 22 3.33 34.91 15.78
CA SER A 22 1.86 34.96 15.80
C SER A 22 1.40 35.77 14.57
N LYS A 23 0.29 35.38 13.91
CA LYS A 23 -0.81 36.32 13.59
C LYS A 23 -1.99 35.58 12.95
N SER A 24 -3.06 35.45 13.74
CA SER A 24 -4.41 35.26 13.25
C SER A 24 -4.92 36.59 12.69
N ALA A 25 -5.54 36.53 11.51
CA ALA A 25 -6.50 37.53 11.07
C ALA A 25 -7.74 36.76 10.64
N ASP A 26 -8.68 36.63 11.58
CA ASP A 26 -10.08 36.35 11.27
C ASP A 26 -10.61 37.48 10.38
N ASN A 27 -11.24 37.13 9.27
CA ASN A 27 -12.21 38.02 8.65
C ASN A 27 -13.35 37.17 8.09
N GLY A 28 -14.39 37.04 8.91
CA GLY A 28 -15.70 36.56 8.49
C GLY A 28 -16.33 37.59 7.55
N GLY A 29 -16.78 37.11 6.40
CA GLY A 29 -17.59 37.87 5.46
C GLY A 29 -18.66 36.97 4.88
N TYR A 30 -19.83 36.97 5.50
CA TYR A 30 -21.08 36.57 4.86
C TYR A 30 -21.41 37.59 3.76
N ASN A 31 -21.70 37.13 2.54
CA ASN A 31 -22.78 37.73 1.73
C ASN A 31 -23.27 36.84 0.59
N ASN A 32 -24.56 37.01 0.36
CA ASN A 32 -25.54 36.28 -0.44
C ASN A 32 -25.64 36.83 -1.89
N GLY A 33 -26.12 36.03 -2.84
CA GLY A 33 -26.81 36.54 -4.03
C GLY A 33 -26.32 36.03 -5.40
N ASN A 34 -27.25 35.39 -6.11
CA ASN A 34 -27.19 34.79 -7.46
C ASN A 34 -26.75 35.72 -8.60
N ASN A 35 -26.15 35.16 -9.67
CA ASN A 35 -26.58 35.45 -11.06
C ASN A 35 -26.09 34.36 -12.06
N GLU A 36 -26.91 34.12 -13.07
CA GLU A 36 -26.89 33.02 -14.04
C GLU A 36 -26.07 33.31 -15.32
N ASN A 37 -25.82 32.24 -16.10
CA ASN A 37 -25.53 32.18 -17.56
C ASN A 37 -24.07 32.47 -18.00
N ASN A 38 -23.36 31.68 -18.82
CA ASN A 38 -23.74 30.82 -19.96
C ASN A 38 -22.69 29.72 -20.28
N ASN A 39 -23.22 28.52 -20.57
CA ASN A 39 -22.92 27.61 -21.70
C ASN A 39 -21.45 27.28 -22.11
N GLY A 40 -21.08 25.99 -22.00
CA GLY A 40 -19.94 25.44 -22.75
C GLY A 40 -19.38 24.08 -22.30
N SER A 41 -20.01 22.99 -22.76
CA SER A 41 -19.44 21.64 -22.94
C SER A 41 -19.25 20.72 -21.71
N THR A 42 -20.03 19.64 -21.74
CA THR A 42 -19.99 18.46 -20.90
C THR A 42 -18.67 17.70 -21.01
N ASN A 43 -17.93 17.62 -19.90
CA ASN A 43 -17.19 16.42 -19.50
C ASN A 43 -17.01 16.45 -17.98
N GLY A 44 -18.08 16.08 -17.28
CA GLY A 44 -18.10 15.93 -15.84
C GLY A 44 -17.27 14.73 -15.40
N ASN A 45 -15.95 14.84 -15.46
CA ASN A 45 -15.09 14.05 -14.59
C ASN A 45 -15.11 14.71 -13.22
N ASN A 46 -16.23 14.57 -12.50
CA ASN A 46 -16.27 14.67 -11.04
C ASN A 46 -15.48 13.50 -10.43
N SER A 47 -14.23 13.32 -10.85
CA SER A 47 -13.31 12.37 -10.27
C SER A 47 -12.76 13.01 -9.01
N LYS A 48 -13.61 13.10 -7.97
CA LYS A 48 -13.21 13.52 -6.64
C LYS A 48 -11.91 12.80 -6.27
N SER A 49 -10.94 13.57 -5.83
CA SER A 49 -9.65 12.98 -5.46
C SER A 49 -9.85 11.98 -4.33
N LEU A 50 -9.18 10.81 -4.39
CA LEU A 50 -9.26 9.80 -3.34
C LEU A 50 -8.79 10.41 -2.02
N ASN A 51 -9.60 10.29 -0.97
CA ASN A 51 -9.27 10.74 0.37
C ASN A 51 -8.40 9.71 1.10
N ILE A 52 -7.18 9.52 0.60
CA ILE A 52 -6.13 8.69 1.19
C ILE A 52 -4.95 9.57 1.63
N PRO A 53 -4.04 9.08 2.49
CA PRO A 53 -2.82 9.80 2.85
C PRO A 53 -2.04 10.23 1.62
N VAL A 54 -1.39 11.39 1.69
CA VAL A 54 -0.61 11.93 0.56
C VAL A 54 0.55 11.00 0.20
N GLU A 55 1.15 10.36 1.21
CA GLU A 55 2.24 9.40 1.04
C GLU A 55 1.81 8.16 0.25
N ALA A 56 0.55 7.74 0.34
CA ALA A 56 0.04 6.62 -0.45
C ALA A 56 -0.05 6.97 -1.95
N LYS A 57 -0.40 8.22 -2.26
CA LYS A 57 -0.47 8.73 -3.66
C LYS A 57 0.89 8.85 -4.31
N ALA A 58 1.96 8.94 -3.51
CA ALA A 58 3.33 8.94 -4.00
C ALA A 58 3.83 7.53 -4.39
N ILE A 59 3.26 6.48 -3.80
CA ILE A 59 3.62 5.08 -4.09
C ILE A 59 2.99 4.63 -5.41
N ILE A 60 1.72 4.96 -5.63
CA ILE A 60 0.99 4.57 -6.84
C ILE A 60 0.08 5.72 -7.32
N PRO A 61 0.10 6.06 -8.61
CA PRO A 61 -0.70 7.15 -9.14
C PRO A 61 -2.20 6.94 -8.92
N GLU A 62 -2.91 8.03 -8.62
CA GLU A 62 -4.34 7.99 -8.31
C GLU A 62 -5.19 7.49 -9.49
N ALA A 63 -4.77 7.74 -10.73
CA ALA A 63 -5.42 7.19 -11.92
C ALA A 63 -5.35 5.66 -11.96
N THR A 64 -4.17 5.09 -11.67
CA THR A 64 -3.97 3.64 -11.57
C THR A 64 -4.80 3.03 -10.43
N LEU A 65 -4.86 3.69 -9.27
CA LEU A 65 -5.71 3.24 -8.16
C LEU A 65 -7.20 3.15 -8.52
N ARG A 66 -7.71 4.10 -9.31
CA ARG A 66 -9.10 4.03 -9.80
C ARG A 66 -9.30 2.86 -10.73
N GLN A 67 -8.38 2.62 -11.67
CA GLN A 67 -8.45 1.47 -12.56
C GLN A 67 -8.47 0.15 -11.77
N ILE A 68 -7.55 -0.02 -10.81
CA ILE A 68 -7.48 -1.21 -9.95
C ILE A 68 -8.79 -1.37 -9.15
N ARG A 69 -9.34 -0.27 -8.62
CA ARG A 69 -10.62 -0.28 -7.88
C ARG A 69 -11.80 -0.70 -8.76
N ASP A 70 -11.87 -0.18 -9.98
CA ASP A 70 -12.94 -0.47 -10.92
C ASP A 70 -12.92 -1.96 -11.36
N GLN A 71 -11.78 -2.65 -11.18
CA GLN A 71 -11.62 -4.09 -11.42
C GLN A 71 -11.80 -4.96 -10.15
N GLY A 72 -12.34 -4.40 -9.07
CA GLY A 72 -12.78 -5.18 -7.90
C GLY A 72 -11.89 -5.12 -6.67
N MET A 73 -10.84 -4.28 -6.66
CA MET A 73 -10.04 -4.02 -5.46
C MET A 73 -10.69 -2.94 -4.58
N PRO A 74 -11.09 -3.23 -3.34
CA PRO A 74 -11.55 -2.20 -2.42
C PRO A 74 -10.39 -1.23 -2.09
N ILE A 75 -10.66 0.07 -2.20
CA ILE A 75 -9.78 1.12 -1.69
C ILE A 75 -10.55 1.84 -0.57
N HIS A 76 -10.24 1.49 0.67
CA HIS A 76 -10.85 2.06 1.87
C HIS A 76 -10.20 3.42 2.17
N GLU A 77 -10.91 4.48 1.78
CA GLU A 77 -10.53 5.87 2.03
C GLU A 77 -10.62 6.24 3.53
N GLY A 78 -9.91 7.30 3.90
CA GLY A 78 -9.80 7.82 5.26
C GLY A 78 -8.36 7.91 5.73
N LYS A 79 -8.12 8.81 6.69
CA LYS A 79 -6.79 9.07 7.29
C LYS A 79 -6.68 8.56 8.74
N ASN A 80 -7.72 7.87 9.22
CA ASN A 80 -7.82 7.31 10.58
C ASN A 80 -8.07 5.80 10.51
N PRO A 81 -7.14 5.01 9.93
CA PRO A 81 -7.30 3.57 9.79
C PRO A 81 -7.29 2.84 11.14
N PRO A 82 -7.81 1.60 11.21
CA PRO A 82 -7.66 0.74 12.38
C PRO A 82 -6.20 0.43 12.69
N ASN A 83 -5.94 -0.08 13.89
CA ASN A 83 -4.69 -0.80 14.16
C ASN A 83 -4.68 -2.12 13.38
N ILE A 84 -3.70 -2.31 12.50
CA ILE A 84 -3.53 -3.52 11.69
C ILE A 84 -2.38 -4.40 12.18
N GLU A 85 -1.76 -4.09 13.33
CA GLU A 85 -0.63 -4.85 13.84
C GLU A 85 -0.98 -6.32 14.12
N GLY A 86 -0.09 -7.20 13.68
CA GLY A 86 -0.28 -8.64 13.77
C GLY A 86 0.49 -9.40 12.70
N ILE A 87 0.44 -10.72 12.79
CA ILE A 87 0.93 -11.62 11.73
C ILE A 87 -0.30 -12.27 11.10
N TYR A 88 -0.40 -12.22 9.79
CA TYR A 88 -1.55 -12.70 9.03
C TYR A 88 -1.12 -13.74 8.00
N LEU A 89 -1.82 -14.87 7.98
CA LEU A 89 -1.61 -15.93 7.02
C LEU A 89 -2.54 -15.73 5.81
N LEU A 90 -1.94 -15.43 4.65
CA LEU A 90 -2.60 -15.35 3.35
C LEU A 90 -2.34 -16.67 2.61
N ASP A 91 -3.07 -17.72 2.97
CA ASP A 91 -2.88 -19.08 2.46
C ASP A 91 -3.89 -19.51 1.39
N ASN A 92 -4.88 -18.66 1.11
CA ASN A 92 -6.03 -18.99 0.27
C ASN A 92 -6.35 -17.88 -0.75
N LEU A 93 -5.32 -17.27 -1.31
CA LEU A 93 -5.45 -16.30 -2.40
C LEU A 93 -5.90 -17.01 -3.69
N ARG A 94 -6.82 -16.36 -4.41
CA ARG A 94 -7.41 -16.79 -5.67
C ARG A 94 -7.32 -15.68 -6.68
N PHE A 95 -6.74 -15.97 -7.84
CA PHE A 95 -6.65 -15.00 -8.93
C PHE A 95 -8.04 -14.51 -9.34
N HIS A 96 -8.18 -13.19 -9.47
CA HIS A 96 -9.42 -12.53 -9.82
C HIS A 96 -9.36 -11.88 -11.21
N TYR A 97 -8.30 -11.10 -11.46
CA TYR A 97 -8.16 -10.26 -12.64
C TYR A 97 -6.69 -9.96 -12.94
N SER A 98 -6.37 -9.79 -14.22
CA SER A 98 -5.12 -9.19 -14.69
C SER A 98 -5.43 -8.08 -15.70
N SER A 99 -4.66 -7.00 -15.65
CA SER A 99 -4.73 -5.96 -16.68
C SER A 99 -4.01 -6.33 -17.97
N ASP A 100 -3.27 -7.44 -17.99
CA ASP A 100 -2.65 -7.99 -19.19
C ASP A 100 -3.62 -9.01 -19.84
N PRO A 101 -4.11 -8.75 -21.07
CA PRO A 101 -5.01 -9.68 -21.73
C PRO A 101 -4.32 -11.00 -22.13
N ASP A 102 -2.97 -11.01 -22.18
CA ASP A 102 -2.17 -12.19 -22.50
C ASP A 102 -1.73 -12.98 -21.26
N ASP A 103 -2.31 -12.67 -20.09
CA ASP A 103 -1.97 -13.36 -18.84
C ASP A 103 -2.56 -14.77 -18.79
N ASP A 104 -1.72 -15.77 -18.51
CA ASP A 104 -2.12 -17.18 -18.51
C ASP A 104 -2.94 -17.59 -17.27
N PHE A 105 -2.99 -16.74 -16.23
CA PHE A 105 -3.78 -16.99 -15.02
C PHE A 105 -5.28 -17.00 -15.31
N LYS A 106 -5.97 -18.03 -14.83
CA LYS A 106 -7.42 -18.16 -14.91
C LYS A 106 -8.07 -17.78 -13.59
N LYS A 107 -9.26 -17.18 -13.67
CA LYS A 107 -10.04 -16.80 -12.48
C LYS A 107 -10.23 -18.01 -11.56
N GLY A 108 -9.84 -17.87 -10.30
CA GLY A 108 -9.86 -18.94 -9.29
C GLY A 108 -8.54 -19.70 -9.15
N ASP A 109 -7.53 -19.47 -9.99
CA ASP A 109 -6.22 -20.10 -9.81
C ASP A 109 -5.61 -19.72 -8.46
N GLY A 110 -5.07 -20.71 -7.77
CA GLY A 110 -4.36 -20.51 -6.50
C GLY A 110 -2.97 -19.92 -6.70
N THR A 111 -2.46 -19.20 -5.70
CA THR A 111 -1.10 -18.66 -5.70
C THR A 111 -0.32 -19.08 -4.44
N ALA A 112 0.92 -18.60 -4.35
CA ALA A 112 1.81 -18.74 -3.23
C ALA A 112 1.15 -18.30 -1.91
N LYS A 113 1.67 -18.83 -0.79
CA LYS A 113 1.14 -18.54 0.54
C LYS A 113 2.06 -17.54 1.20
N TYR A 114 1.50 -16.52 1.82
CA TYR A 114 2.30 -15.47 2.44
C TYR A 114 1.99 -15.36 3.93
N LYS A 115 3.01 -15.02 4.72
CA LYS A 115 2.83 -14.44 6.04
C LYS A 115 3.23 -12.98 5.98
N TYR A 116 2.30 -12.10 6.31
CA TYR A 116 2.57 -10.67 6.49
C TYR A 116 2.60 -10.34 7.97
N LYS A 117 3.65 -9.68 8.43
CA LYS A 117 3.75 -9.13 9.77
C LYS A 117 3.69 -7.61 9.68
N PHE A 118 2.70 -6.99 10.31
CA PHE A 118 2.59 -5.54 10.48
C PHE A 118 2.91 -5.16 11.92
N TYR A 119 3.75 -4.13 12.10
CA TYR A 119 4.23 -3.70 13.41
C TYR A 119 4.68 -2.22 13.40
N ASP A 120 4.87 -1.64 14.58
CA ASP A 120 5.27 -0.25 14.80
C ASP A 120 4.32 0.76 14.10
N GLN A 121 3.00 0.53 14.16
CA GLN A 121 2.02 1.43 13.56
C GLN A 121 1.99 2.78 14.28
N LYS A 122 2.22 3.86 13.52
CA LYS A 122 2.17 5.25 13.96
C LYS A 122 1.27 6.05 13.02
N GLY A 123 0.00 6.17 13.38
CA GLY A 123 -1.02 6.77 12.52
C GLY A 123 -1.16 5.98 11.22
N VAL A 124 -0.87 6.63 10.09
CA VAL A 124 -0.94 6.04 8.75
C VAL A 124 0.34 5.31 8.32
N LYS A 125 1.39 5.32 9.13
CA LYS A 125 2.69 4.70 8.81
C LYS A 125 2.85 3.42 9.60
N VAL A 126 3.19 2.33 8.92
CA VAL A 126 3.38 0.99 9.51
C VAL A 126 4.66 0.37 8.95
N LYS A 127 5.29 -0.54 9.68
CA LYS A 127 6.34 -1.40 9.14
C LYS A 127 5.77 -2.75 8.79
N SER A 128 6.27 -3.35 7.72
CA SER A 128 5.93 -4.72 7.35
C SER A 128 7.14 -5.58 7.04
N ASP A 129 7.01 -6.84 7.42
CA ASP A 129 7.81 -7.92 6.90
C ASP A 129 6.88 -8.88 6.15
N TYR A 130 7.37 -9.54 5.10
CA TYR A 130 6.69 -10.71 4.56
C TYR A 130 7.66 -11.86 4.26
N LYS A 131 7.11 -13.07 4.32
CA LYS A 131 7.75 -14.29 3.84
C LYS A 131 6.77 -15.05 2.98
N GLU A 132 7.22 -15.53 1.83
CA GLU A 132 6.51 -16.62 1.15
C GLU A 132 6.78 -17.93 1.91
N VAL A 133 5.74 -18.76 2.08
CA VAL A 133 5.76 -19.92 2.99
C VAL A 133 6.51 -21.12 2.39
N ARG A 134 6.73 -21.19 1.08
CA ARG A 134 7.39 -22.29 0.36
C ARG A 134 8.78 -21.96 -0.21
N PHE A 135 9.08 -20.71 -0.53
CA PHE A 135 10.28 -20.21 -1.18
C PHE A 135 11.04 -19.24 -0.27
N ARG A 136 12.33 -19.04 -0.54
CA ARG A 136 13.22 -18.17 0.24
C ARG A 136 13.02 -16.67 -0.08
N GLU A 137 11.81 -16.24 -0.39
CA GLU A 137 11.51 -14.81 -0.55
C GLU A 137 11.18 -14.23 0.82
N THR A 138 12.06 -13.38 1.32
CA THR A 138 11.87 -12.64 2.57
C THR A 138 12.13 -11.17 2.33
N ALA A 139 11.18 -10.31 2.69
CA ALA A 139 11.40 -8.88 2.80
C ALA A 139 11.21 -8.44 4.25
N THR A 140 12.15 -7.64 4.77
CA THR A 140 12.12 -7.14 6.15
C THR A 140 12.18 -5.62 6.18
N GLY A 141 11.40 -5.00 7.06
CA GLY A 141 11.48 -3.58 7.39
C GLY A 141 10.92 -2.65 6.31
N THR A 142 9.96 -3.11 5.51
CA THR A 142 9.34 -2.29 4.47
C THR A 142 8.39 -1.27 5.07
N GLY A 143 8.53 0.00 4.67
CA GLY A 143 7.57 1.06 5.04
C GLY A 143 6.24 0.88 4.33
N VAL A 144 5.15 0.97 5.08
CA VAL A 144 3.77 0.85 4.58
C VAL A 144 3.01 2.12 4.91
N ILE A 145 2.25 2.60 3.94
CA ILE A 145 1.25 3.65 4.18
C ILE A 145 -0.13 2.98 4.19
N ILE A 146 -0.95 3.31 5.18
CA ILE A 146 -2.30 2.75 5.31
C ILE A 146 -3.36 3.86 5.28
N SER A 147 -4.47 3.60 4.58
CA SER A 147 -5.69 4.39 4.61
C SER A 147 -6.84 3.59 5.20
N GLY A 148 -7.90 4.27 5.62
CA GLY A 148 -9.11 3.62 6.09
C GLY A 148 -9.83 4.35 7.21
N SER A 149 -10.86 3.70 7.71
CA SER A 149 -11.69 4.14 8.83
C SER A 149 -12.45 2.97 9.45
N GLY A 150 -12.80 3.09 10.73
CA GLY A 150 -13.46 2.01 11.46
C GLY A 150 -12.58 0.75 11.49
N SER A 151 -13.14 -0.41 11.13
CA SER A 151 -12.43 -1.69 11.01
C SER A 151 -11.75 -1.89 9.65
N LYS A 152 -11.94 -1.00 8.68
CA LYS A 152 -11.52 -1.19 7.28
C LYS A 152 -10.23 -0.46 6.97
N PHE A 153 -9.37 -1.10 6.18
CA PHE A 153 -8.09 -0.52 5.77
C PHE A 153 -7.68 -0.87 4.34
N THR A 154 -6.79 -0.06 3.78
CA THR A 154 -5.99 -0.38 2.60
C THR A 154 -4.54 -0.04 2.90
N ALA A 155 -3.65 -1.00 2.72
CA ALA A 155 -2.21 -0.87 2.90
C ALA A 155 -1.51 -0.81 1.53
N PHE A 156 -0.65 0.18 1.35
CA PHE A 156 0.19 0.40 0.17
C PHE A 156 1.62 0.09 0.56
N VAL A 157 2.16 -1.01 0.01
CA VAL A 157 3.45 -1.58 0.39
C VAL A 157 4.38 -1.55 -0.82
N GLU A 158 5.54 -0.92 -0.70
CA GLU A 158 6.55 -0.87 -1.77
C GLU A 158 7.74 -1.76 -1.42
N HIS A 159 8.09 -2.70 -2.29
CA HIS A 159 9.20 -3.62 -2.09
C HIS A 159 10.27 -3.43 -3.17
N SER A 160 11.53 -3.51 -2.77
CA SER A 160 12.61 -3.93 -3.67
C SER A 160 12.76 -5.44 -3.55
N ALA A 161 12.64 -6.15 -4.67
CA ALA A 161 12.58 -7.61 -4.70
C ALA A 161 13.57 -8.21 -5.71
N VAL A 162 13.72 -9.54 -5.63
CA VAL A 162 14.37 -10.36 -6.65
C VAL A 162 13.45 -11.51 -6.98
N THR A 163 12.65 -11.39 -8.05
CA THR A 163 11.71 -12.42 -8.49
C THR A 163 12.31 -13.20 -9.67
N LEU A 164 12.44 -14.53 -9.54
CA LEU A 164 13.06 -15.40 -10.56
C LEU A 164 14.45 -14.90 -11.04
N GLY A 165 15.24 -14.31 -10.13
CA GLY A 165 16.56 -13.77 -10.45
C GLY A 165 16.57 -12.37 -11.08
N VAL A 166 15.40 -11.79 -11.36
CA VAL A 166 15.24 -10.41 -11.84
C VAL A 166 15.16 -9.47 -10.65
N ARG A 167 15.99 -8.42 -10.60
CA ARG A 167 15.81 -7.31 -9.67
C ARG A 167 14.63 -6.44 -10.12
N ASN A 168 13.72 -6.17 -9.19
CA ASN A 168 12.50 -5.43 -9.45
C ASN A 168 12.07 -4.56 -8.27
N LYS A 169 11.19 -3.60 -8.54
CA LYS A 169 10.38 -2.91 -7.55
C LYS A 169 8.92 -3.25 -7.78
N ASP A 170 8.25 -3.62 -6.70
CA ASP A 170 6.85 -4.03 -6.72
C ASP A 170 6.05 -3.22 -5.72
N VAL A 171 4.79 -2.97 -6.05
CA VAL A 171 3.81 -2.45 -5.11
C VAL A 171 2.76 -3.51 -4.86
N TYR A 172 2.55 -3.81 -3.58
CA TYR A 172 1.47 -4.64 -3.09
C TYR A 172 0.44 -3.74 -2.42
N ILE A 173 -0.83 -3.93 -2.77
CA ILE A 173 -1.96 -3.26 -2.14
C ILE A 173 -2.81 -4.32 -1.44
N LEU A 174 -2.89 -4.26 -0.11
CA LEU A 174 -3.72 -5.18 0.68
C LEU A 174 -4.90 -4.41 1.24
N SER A 175 -6.12 -4.86 1.01
CA SER A 175 -7.31 -4.21 1.58
C SER A 175 -8.26 -5.23 2.19
N GLY A 176 -8.91 -4.84 3.28
CA GLY A 176 -9.90 -5.68 3.94
C GLY A 176 -10.39 -5.05 5.24
N GLU A 177 -10.99 -5.90 6.07
CA GLU A 177 -11.55 -5.54 7.36
C GLU A 177 -10.86 -6.29 8.49
N ILE A 178 -10.31 -5.56 9.46
CA ILE A 178 -9.73 -6.15 10.68
C ILE A 178 -10.85 -6.68 11.57
N THR A 179 -10.65 -7.91 12.02
CA THR A 179 -11.50 -8.61 13.00
C THR A 179 -10.63 -9.21 14.09
N SER A 180 -11.24 -9.76 15.15
CA SER A 180 -10.52 -10.51 16.19
C SER A 180 -9.82 -11.76 15.66
N GLU A 181 -10.33 -12.36 14.58
CA GLU A 181 -9.79 -13.61 14.00
C GLU A 181 -8.69 -13.37 12.96
N GLY A 182 -8.65 -12.18 12.33
CA GLY A 182 -7.78 -11.91 11.20
C GLY A 182 -8.32 -10.81 10.29
N ILE A 183 -7.93 -10.84 9.02
CA ILE A 183 -8.44 -9.92 7.99
C ILE A 183 -9.54 -10.61 7.21
N LYS A 184 -10.75 -10.07 7.29
CA LYS A 184 -11.92 -10.52 6.53
C LYS A 184 -11.96 -9.84 5.16
N ASN A 185 -12.41 -10.57 4.15
CA ASN A 185 -12.56 -10.10 2.76
C ASN A 185 -11.27 -9.48 2.22
N LEU A 186 -10.13 -10.12 2.49
CA LEU A 186 -8.84 -9.61 2.05
C LEU A 186 -8.74 -9.68 0.52
N VAL A 187 -8.40 -8.56 -0.10
CA VAL A 187 -8.04 -8.47 -1.51
C VAL A 187 -6.61 -7.95 -1.60
N LEU A 188 -5.82 -8.57 -2.47
CA LEU A 188 -4.42 -8.24 -2.73
C LEU A 188 -4.26 -7.86 -4.19
N THR A 189 -3.64 -6.72 -4.46
CA THR A 189 -3.17 -6.35 -5.79
C THR A 189 -1.64 -6.35 -5.81
N LEU A 190 -1.05 -6.86 -6.88
CA LEU A 190 0.38 -6.80 -7.17
C LEU A 190 0.59 -6.02 -8.47
N THR A 191 1.53 -5.07 -8.49
CA THR A 191 2.06 -4.44 -9.71
C THR A 191 3.59 -4.35 -9.65
N VAL A 192 4.25 -4.58 -10.78
CA VAL A 192 5.69 -4.30 -10.95
C VAL A 192 5.81 -2.85 -11.44
N THR A 193 6.60 -2.03 -10.75
CA THR A 193 6.82 -0.62 -11.13
C THR A 193 8.14 -0.41 -11.85
N GLU A 194 9.16 -1.23 -11.56
CA GLU A 194 10.47 -1.20 -12.22
C GLU A 194 11.06 -2.62 -12.29
N LYS A 195 11.77 -2.97 -13.38
CA LYS A 195 12.49 -4.26 -13.47
C LYS A 195 13.73 -4.20 -14.35
N GLN A 196 14.73 -5.03 -14.02
CA GLN A 196 15.92 -5.29 -14.85
C GLN A 196 15.77 -6.65 -15.54
N ASP A 197 14.89 -6.74 -16.53
CA ASP A 197 14.46 -8.01 -17.12
C ASP A 197 14.50 -7.98 -18.65
N THR A 198 15.66 -8.32 -19.21
CA THR A 198 15.87 -8.43 -20.65
C THR A 198 15.17 -9.63 -21.28
N GLY A 199 14.79 -10.63 -20.46
CA GLY A 199 14.19 -11.88 -20.92
C GLY A 199 12.66 -11.92 -20.84
N ASN A 200 12.01 -10.86 -20.37
CA ASN A 200 10.56 -10.82 -20.12
C ASN A 200 10.06 -12.00 -19.25
N GLN A 201 10.84 -12.35 -18.22
CA GLN A 201 10.59 -13.50 -17.34
C GLN A 201 9.53 -13.22 -16.28
N ILE A 202 9.35 -11.96 -15.89
CA ILE A 202 8.36 -11.55 -14.88
C ILE A 202 7.32 -10.61 -15.49
N MET A 203 6.27 -10.34 -14.71
CA MET A 203 5.17 -9.45 -15.09
C MET A 203 5.66 -8.11 -15.69
N LYS A 204 4.99 -7.65 -16.76
CA LYS A 204 5.30 -6.37 -17.43
C LYS A 204 5.13 -5.20 -16.45
N VAL A 205 5.94 -4.15 -16.62
CA VAL A 205 5.82 -2.94 -15.80
C VAL A 205 4.46 -2.28 -16.01
N GLY A 206 3.80 -1.89 -14.93
CA GLY A 206 2.49 -1.23 -14.93
C GLY A 206 1.29 -2.17 -15.11
N VAL A 207 1.53 -3.46 -15.37
CA VAL A 207 0.48 -4.49 -15.29
C VAL A 207 0.21 -4.81 -13.83
N TYR A 208 -1.08 -4.97 -13.49
CA TYR A 208 -1.51 -5.38 -12.17
C TYR A 208 -2.35 -6.66 -12.20
N ARG A 209 -2.18 -7.46 -11.15
CA ARG A 209 -3.00 -8.65 -10.86
C ARG A 209 -3.73 -8.48 -9.54
N ILE A 210 -5.00 -8.88 -9.51
CA ILE A 210 -5.85 -8.84 -8.32
C ILE A 210 -6.13 -10.26 -7.85
N PHE A 211 -6.04 -10.49 -6.55
CA PHE A 211 -6.31 -11.76 -5.89
C PHE A 211 -7.28 -11.55 -4.73
N ASN A 212 -8.30 -12.39 -4.63
CA ASN A 212 -9.19 -12.44 -3.47
C ASN A 212 -8.74 -13.55 -2.53
N HIS A 213 -8.67 -13.29 -1.23
CA HIS A 213 -8.52 -14.34 -0.24
C HIS A 213 -9.88 -14.95 0.08
N GLU A 214 -9.98 -16.27 -0.07
CA GLU A 214 -11.17 -17.03 0.31
C GLU A 214 -11.15 -17.32 1.82
N GLY A 215 -12.11 -16.74 2.53
CA GLY A 215 -12.27 -16.89 3.98
C GLY A 215 -11.68 -15.72 4.76
N ILE A 216 -11.10 -16.01 5.92
CA ILE A 216 -10.41 -15.02 6.77
C ILE A 216 -8.91 -15.31 6.68
N ALA A 217 -8.12 -14.28 6.35
CA ALA A 217 -6.68 -14.33 6.48
C ALA A 217 -6.33 -14.28 7.98
N LYS A 218 -6.14 -15.46 8.56
CA LYS A 218 -6.09 -15.65 10.02
C LYS A 218 -4.92 -14.91 10.66
N LYS A 219 -5.19 -14.29 11.81
CA LYS A 219 -4.14 -13.80 12.70
C LYS A 219 -3.44 -15.00 13.34
N VAL A 220 -2.11 -15.04 13.25
CA VAL A 220 -1.27 -16.11 13.79
C VAL A 220 -0.23 -15.52 14.75
N VAL A 221 0.31 -16.36 15.62
CA VAL A 221 1.31 -15.94 16.62
C VAL A 221 2.75 -16.16 16.16
N GLN A 222 2.96 -17.07 15.20
CA GLN A 222 4.29 -17.49 14.76
C GLN A 222 4.59 -16.96 13.36
N TYR A 223 5.68 -16.19 13.24
CA TYR A 223 6.16 -15.59 11.99
C TYR A 223 7.10 -16.50 11.19
#